data_AF-A0A251Y971-F1
#
_entry.id   AF-A0A251Y971-F1
#
_cell.length_a   1.000
_cell.length_b   1.000
_cell.length_c   1.000
_cell.angle_alpha   90.00
_cell.angle_beta   90.00
_cell.angle_gamma   90.00
#
_symmetry.space_group_name_H-M   'P 1'
#
loop_
_entity.id
_entity.type
_entity.pdbx_description
1 polymer ?
#
loop_
_entity_poly.entity_id
_entity_poly.type
_entity_poly.pdbx_seq_one_letter_code
_entity_poly.pdbx_strand_id
1 'polypeptide(L)'
;MTGPLVFALICVAGGVGSALRLLLDGAIRGRLGAAYPWGTTVINVTGSLGLGLLTGAAAQAGLPHDLLLILGGGLMGGYTTFSTASLETVRLAQAGRIGAALANGVGMLVVCVAAAGLGIVVGQAL
;
A
#
# COMPACT_ATOMS: atom_id res chain seq x y z
N MET A 1 -24.64 -3.64 -8.03
CA MET A 1 -24.32 -2.19 -7.91
C MET A 1 -24.11 -1.90 -6.44
N THR A 2 -22.96 -1.35 -6.04
CA THR A 2 -22.70 -0.97 -4.63
C THR A 2 -23.75 0.04 -4.16
N GLY A 3 -24.33 -0.17 -2.98
CA GLY A 3 -25.29 0.76 -2.40
C GLY A 3 -24.66 2.15 -2.18
N PRO A 4 -25.45 3.24 -2.19
CA PRO A 4 -24.93 4.61 -2.07
C PRO A 4 -24.13 4.83 -0.78
N LEU A 5 -24.51 4.16 0.32
CA LEU A 5 -23.77 4.19 1.58
C LEU A 5 -22.37 3.55 1.44
N VAL A 6 -22.28 2.36 0.84
CA VAL A 6 -21.00 1.66 0.62
C VAL A 6 -20.08 2.49 -0.25
N PHE A 7 -20.61 3.11 -1.30
CA PHE A 7 -19.86 4.04 -2.15
C PHE A 7 -19.28 5.22 -1.34
N ALA A 8 -20.10 5.87 -0.52
CA ALA A 8 -19.63 6.98 0.33
C ALA A 8 -18.54 6.52 1.31
N LEU A 9 -18.69 5.32 1.90
CA LEU A 9 -17.69 4.75 2.80
C LEU A 9 -16.37 4.44 2.10
N ILE A 10 -16.39 3.95 0.85
CA ILE A 10 -15.17 3.77 0.05
C ILE A 10 -14.45 5.10 -0.16
N CYS A 11 -15.18 6.17 -0.51
CA CYS A 11 -14.60 7.50 -0.69
C CYS A 11 -13.95 8.03 0.59
N VAL A 12 -14.65 7.92 1.73
CA VAL A 12 -14.12 8.32 3.03
C VAL A 12 -12.88 7.50 3.39
N ALA A 13 -12.95 6.18 3.25
CA ALA A 13 -11.83 5.28 3.54
C ALA A 13 -10.61 5.59 2.67
N GLY A 14 -10.79 5.85 1.37
CA GLY A 14 -9.71 6.25 0.47
C GLY A 14 -9.08 7.61 0.82
N GLY A 15 -9.90 8.56 1.26
CA GLY A 15 -9.43 9.85 1.78
C GLY A 15 -8.58 9.67 3.05
N VAL A 16 -9.06 8.85 3.99
CA VAL A 16 -8.32 8.50 5.21
C VAL A 16 -7.01 7.79 4.87
N GLY A 17 -7.03 6.81 3.96
CA GLY A 17 -5.82 6.12 3.49
C GLY A 17 -4.79 7.09 2.93
N SER A 18 -5.23 8.01 2.07
CA SER A 18 -4.37 9.05 1.49
C SER A 18 -3.79 10.00 2.53
N ALA A 19 -4.55 10.33 3.57
CA ALA A 19 -4.07 11.15 4.69
C ALA A 19 -3.03 10.40 5.55
N LEU A 20 -3.29 9.14 5.88
CA LEU A 20 -2.33 8.28 6.59
C LEU A 20 -1.02 8.12 5.82
N ARG A 21 -1.13 7.95 4.49
CA ARG A 21 0.02 7.93 3.58
C ARG A 21 0.84 9.21 3.71
N LEU A 22 0.20 10.37 3.61
CA LEU A 22 0.87 11.68 3.69
C LEU A 22 1.62 11.84 5.02
N LEU A 23 0.98 11.49 6.13
CA LEU A 23 1.56 11.60 7.47
C LEU A 23 2.75 10.65 7.64
N LEU A 24 2.60 9.39 7.25
CA LEU A 24 3.64 8.38 7.44
C LEU A 24 4.84 8.60 6.51
N ASP A 25 4.59 8.90 5.23
CA ASP A 25 5.65 9.23 4.27
C ASP A 25 6.44 10.45 4.73
N GLY A 26 5.76 11.51 5.16
CA GLY A 26 6.38 12.72 5.71
C GLY A 26 7.21 12.45 6.97
N ALA A 27 6.68 11.66 7.91
CA ALA A 27 7.37 11.31 9.15
C ALA A 27 8.65 10.48 8.90
N ILE A 28 8.60 9.54 7.96
CA ILE A 28 9.76 8.71 7.60
C ILE A 28 10.81 9.54 6.87
N ARG A 29 10.39 10.36 5.90
CA ARG A 29 11.29 11.22 5.14
C ARG A 29 12.04 12.21 6.04
N GLY A 30 11.40 12.71 7.10
CA GLY A 30 12.03 13.55 8.11
C GLY A 30 13.12 12.86 8.94
N ARG A 31 13.11 11.52 9.02
CA ARG A 31 14.07 10.74 9.84
C ARG A 31 15.17 10.06 9.02
N LEU A 32 14.85 9.51 7.85
CA LEU A 32 15.77 8.69 7.04
C LEU A 32 16.39 9.45 5.86
N GLY A 33 16.03 10.72 5.66
CA GLY A 33 16.58 11.58 4.62
C GLY A 33 16.05 11.27 3.21
N ALA A 34 16.56 11.99 2.22
CA ALA A 34 16.06 11.97 0.83
C ALA A 34 16.87 11.08 -0.12
N ALA A 35 17.81 10.28 0.40
CA ALA A 35 18.65 9.41 -0.42
C ALA A 35 17.87 8.22 -1.01
N TYR A 36 16.79 7.77 -0.40
CA TYR A 36 15.94 6.73 -0.96
C TYR A 36 14.50 6.99 -0.50
N PRO A 37 13.48 6.70 -1.33
CA PRO A 37 12.07 6.91 -0.99
C PRO A 37 11.57 5.88 0.04
N TRP A 38 12.11 5.97 1.26
CA TRP A 38 11.77 5.06 2.36
C TRP A 38 10.31 5.13 2.75
N GLY A 39 9.71 6.32 2.75
CA GLY A 39 8.29 6.47 3.08
C GLY A 39 7.41 5.75 2.07
N THR A 40 7.61 5.97 0.76
CA THR A 40 6.95 5.21 -0.32
C THR A 40 7.13 3.70 -0.21
N THR A 41 8.34 3.24 0.13
CA THR A 41 8.60 1.80 0.30
C THR A 41 7.80 1.24 1.47
N VAL A 42 7.83 1.91 2.62
CA VAL A 42 7.13 1.44 3.82
C VAL A 42 5.63 1.38 3.59
N ILE A 43 4.99 2.45 3.10
CA ILE A 43 3.52 2.47 2.88
C ILE A 43 3.06 1.37 1.91
N ASN A 44 3.83 1.08 0.85
CA ASN A 44 3.45 0.08 -0.13
C ASN A 44 3.63 -1.33 0.43
N VAL A 45 4.71 -1.60 1.17
CA VAL A 45 4.96 -2.91 1.77
C VAL A 45 3.96 -3.21 2.89
N THR A 46 3.75 -2.27 3.82
CA THR A 46 2.79 -2.45 4.92
C THR A 46 1.35 -2.50 4.40
N GLY A 47 1.03 -1.70 3.38
CA GLY A 47 -0.29 -1.72 2.75
C GLY A 47 -0.54 -3.02 1.99
N SER A 48 0.48 -3.56 1.31
CA SER A 48 0.40 -4.87 0.64
C SER A 48 0.20 -6.01 1.64
N LEU A 49 0.92 -5.99 2.76
CA LEU A 49 0.71 -6.93 3.87
C LEU A 49 -0.71 -6.81 4.44
N GLY A 50 -1.17 -5.59 4.74
CA GLY A 50 -2.50 -5.32 5.30
C GLY A 50 -3.63 -5.75 4.36
N LEU A 51 -3.50 -5.48 3.07
CA LEU A 51 -4.45 -5.94 2.07
C LEU A 51 -4.45 -7.48 1.96
N GLY A 52 -3.27 -8.10 1.98
CA GLY A 52 -3.14 -9.56 2.01
C GLY A 52 -3.85 -10.17 3.23
N LEU A 53 -3.63 -9.63 4.43
CA LEU A 53 -4.31 -10.04 5.66
C LEU A 53 -5.83 -9.96 5.52
N LEU A 54 -6.33 -8.83 5.03
CA LEU A 54 -7.75 -8.62 4.81
C LEU A 54 -8.33 -9.62 3.80
N THR A 55 -7.63 -9.88 2.69
CA THR A 55 -8.04 -10.86 1.68
C THR A 55 -8.04 -12.29 2.23
N GLY A 56 -7.00 -12.67 2.98
CA GLY A 56 -6.90 -14.00 3.59
C GLY A 56 -8.00 -14.24 4.62
N ALA A 57 -8.22 -13.28 5.52
CA ALA A 57 -9.27 -13.36 6.53
C ALA A 57 -10.67 -13.40 5.89
N ALA A 58 -10.89 -12.65 4.81
CA ALA A 58 -12.18 -12.67 4.13
C ALA A 58 -12.50 -14.02 3.50
N ALA A 59 -11.49 -14.73 3.00
CA ALA A 59 -11.65 -16.05 2.41
C ALA A 59 -12.07 -17.11 3.44
N GLN A 60 -11.65 -16.97 4.70
CA GLN A 60 -11.89 -17.99 5.74
C GLN A 60 -13.00 -17.60 6.73
N ALA A 61 -13.01 -16.37 7.22
CA ALA A 61 -13.98 -15.88 8.18
C ALA A 61 -15.31 -15.41 7.54
N GLY A 62 -15.42 -15.46 6.21
CA GLY A 62 -16.63 -15.05 5.49
C GLY A 62 -16.93 -13.56 5.62
N LEU A 63 -15.90 -12.70 5.62
CA LEU A 63 -16.10 -11.25 5.77
C LEU A 63 -17.04 -10.71 4.67
N PRO A 64 -17.93 -9.75 5.00
CA PRO A 64 -18.81 -9.14 4.02
C PRO A 64 -18.03 -8.53 2.86
N HIS A 65 -18.51 -8.74 1.63
CA HIS A 65 -17.89 -8.19 0.43
C HIS A 65 -17.72 -6.66 0.49
N ASP A 66 -18.69 -5.95 1.09
CA ASP A 66 -18.63 -4.51 1.29
C ASP A 66 -17.42 -4.08 2.13
N LEU A 67 -17.00 -4.90 3.09
CA LEU A 67 -15.83 -4.62 3.92
C LEU A 67 -14.54 -4.69 3.09
N LEU A 68 -14.45 -5.63 2.15
CA LEU A 68 -13.33 -5.72 1.21
C LEU A 68 -13.26 -4.50 0.29
N LEU A 69 -14.41 -4.01 -0.16
CA LEU A 69 -14.46 -2.81 -1.00
C LEU A 69 -14.02 -1.57 -0.21
N ILE A 70 -14.54 -1.39 1.01
CA ILE A 70 -14.25 -0.21 1.84
C ILE A 70 -12.80 -0.22 2.35
N LEU A 71 -12.36 -1.32 2.95
CA LEU A 71 -11.02 -1.40 3.54
C LEU A 71 -9.94 -1.73 2.50
N GLY A 72 -10.22 -2.64 1.58
CA GLY A 72 -9.25 -3.02 0.54
C GLY A 72 -9.18 -1.99 -0.58
N GLY A 73 -10.30 -1.76 -1.26
CA GLY A 73 -10.38 -0.81 -2.37
C GLY A 73 -10.23 0.64 -1.93
N GLY A 74 -10.91 1.03 -0.84
CA GLY A 74 -10.86 2.37 -0.29
C GLY A 74 -9.57 2.62 0.51
N LEU A 75 -9.51 2.12 1.75
CA LEU A 75 -8.43 2.46 2.69
C LEU A 75 -7.04 2.05 2.17
N MET A 76 -6.83 0.78 1.83
CA MET A 76 -5.53 0.30 1.34
C MET A 76 -5.18 0.90 -0.03
N GLY A 77 -6.17 1.11 -0.90
CA GLY A 77 -6.00 1.79 -2.18
C GLY A 77 -5.54 3.25 -2.03
N GLY A 78 -6.08 3.99 -1.05
CA GLY A 78 -5.62 5.35 -0.74
C GLY A 78 -4.27 5.39 -0.02
N TYR A 79 -4.01 4.40 0.83
CA TYR A 79 -2.79 4.32 1.64
C TYR A 79 -1.53 3.99 0.82
N THR A 80 -1.67 3.14 -0.20
CA THR A 80 -0.56 2.73 -1.08
C THR A 80 -0.42 3.67 -2.29
N THR A 81 0.68 3.58 -3.04
CA THR A 81 0.85 4.34 -4.29
C THR A 81 1.91 3.73 -5.20
N PHE A 82 1.47 3.29 -6.39
CA PHE A 82 2.38 2.83 -7.44
C PHE A 82 2.89 3.98 -8.32
N SER A 83 2.05 5.00 -8.54
CA SER A 83 2.40 6.15 -9.41
C SER A 83 3.53 6.98 -8.82
N THR A 84 3.52 7.23 -7.51
CA THR A 84 4.62 7.92 -6.81
C THR A 84 5.91 7.13 -6.92
N ALA A 85 5.87 5.82 -6.63
CA ALA A 85 7.03 4.94 -6.74
C ALA A 85 7.61 4.90 -8.16
N SER A 86 6.76 4.94 -9.19
CA SER A 86 7.18 4.96 -10.59
C SER A 86 7.97 6.23 -10.91
N LEU A 87 7.45 7.41 -10.51
CA LEU A 87 8.15 8.68 -10.72
C LEU A 87 9.46 8.76 -9.92
N GLU A 88 9.48 8.24 -8.70
CA GLU A 88 10.70 8.19 -7.89
C GLU A 88 11.76 7.28 -8.52
N THR A 89 11.37 6.14 -9.09
CA THR A 89 12.26 5.25 -9.84
C THR A 89 12.90 5.99 -11.03
N VAL A 90 12.10 6.69 -11.82
CA VAL A 90 12.59 7.49 -12.96
C VAL A 90 13.56 8.58 -12.49
N ARG A 91 13.22 9.30 -11.42
CA ARG A 91 14.07 10.37 -10.85
C ARG A 91 15.41 9.83 -10.34
N LEU A 92 15.40 8.68 -9.67
CA LEU A 92 16.63 8.02 -9.22
C LEU A 92 17.52 7.61 -10.40
N ALA A 93 16.92 7.08 -11.47
CA ALA A 93 17.65 6.72 -12.69
C ALA A 93 18.25 7.95 -13.38
N GLN A 94 17.47 9.04 -13.51
CA GLN A 94 17.94 10.31 -14.08
C GLN A 94 19.09 10.93 -13.26
N ALA A 95 19.10 10.73 -11.94
CA ALA A 95 20.19 11.15 -11.07
C ALA A 95 21.43 10.24 -11.13
N GLY A 96 21.47 9.24 -12.03
CA GLY A 96 22.56 8.27 -12.15
C GLY A 96 22.58 7.21 -11.04
N ARG A 97 21.56 7.16 -10.17
CA ARG A 97 21.51 6.28 -9.00
C ARG A 97 20.79 4.98 -9.32
N ILE A 98 21.34 4.22 -10.27
CA ILE A 98 20.71 3.04 -10.86
C ILE A 98 20.41 1.95 -9.82
N GLY A 99 21.31 1.71 -8.86
CA GLY A 99 21.05 0.73 -7.79
C GLY A 99 19.82 1.09 -6.94
N ALA A 100 19.67 2.37 -6.59
CA ALA A 100 18.49 2.84 -5.85
C ALA A 100 17.22 2.80 -6.70
N ALA A 101 17.31 3.11 -8.00
CA ALA A 101 16.19 2.99 -8.92
C ALA A 101 15.70 1.54 -9.04
N LEU A 102 16.61 0.56 -9.20
CA LEU A 102 16.27 -0.86 -9.23
C LEU A 102 15.68 -1.34 -7.90
N ALA A 103 16.24 -0.90 -6.78
CA ALA A 103 15.70 -1.22 -5.45
C ALA A 103 14.28 -0.68 -5.29
N ASN A 104 14.00 0.56 -5.70
CA ASN A 104 12.68 1.17 -5.58
C ASN A 104 11.67 0.60 -6.58
N GLY A 105 12.06 0.31 -7.82
CA GLY A 105 11.16 -0.20 -8.84
C GLY A 105 10.90 -1.70 -8.69
N VAL A 106 11.96 -2.51 -8.75
CA VAL A 106 11.87 -3.97 -8.78
C VAL A 106 11.94 -4.55 -7.37
N GLY A 107 12.90 -4.10 -6.57
CA GLY A 107 13.09 -4.61 -5.21
C GLY A 107 11.84 -4.42 -4.34
N MET A 108 11.29 -3.20 -4.32
CA MET A 108 10.06 -2.90 -3.61
C MET A 108 8.88 -3.74 -4.10
N LEU A 109 8.72 -3.91 -5.42
CA LEU A 109 7.64 -4.74 -5.98
C LEU A 109 7.73 -6.19 -5.47
N VAL A 110 8.92 -6.79 -5.49
CA VAL A 110 9.14 -8.15 -4.99
C VAL A 110 8.77 -8.24 -3.51
N VAL A 111 9.21 -7.28 -2.69
CA VAL A 111 8.87 -7.24 -1.26
C VAL A 111 7.38 -7.05 -1.03
N CYS A 112 6.69 -6.19 -1.78
CA CYS A 112 5.25 -5.99 -1.70
C CYS A 112 4.48 -7.27 -2.05
N VAL A 113 4.87 -7.98 -3.10
CA VAL A 113 4.24 -9.25 -3.48
C VAL A 113 4.45 -10.31 -2.41
N ALA A 114 5.67 -10.43 -1.87
CA ALA A 114 5.96 -11.35 -0.77
C ALA A 114 5.15 -10.99 0.50
N ALA A 115 5.05 -9.69 0.82
CA ALA A 115 4.28 -9.19 1.95
C ALA A 115 2.77 -9.47 1.79
N ALA A 116 2.21 -9.28 0.59
CA ALA A 116 0.82 -9.63 0.30
C ALA A 116 0.58 -11.14 0.44
N GLY A 117 1.47 -11.97 -0.09
CA GLY A 117 1.40 -13.43 0.06
C GLY A 117 1.45 -13.88 1.52
N LEU A 118 2.39 -13.32 2.30
CA LEU A 118 2.46 -13.56 3.74
C LEU A 118 1.17 -13.11 4.45
N GLY A 119 0.66 -11.94 4.08
CA GLY A 119 -0.61 -11.42 4.61
C GLY A 119 -1.76 -12.37 4.35
N ILE A 120 -1.88 -12.93 3.14
CA ILE A 120 -2.94 -13.90 2.82
C ILE A 120 -2.82 -15.14 3.73
N VAL A 121 -1.63 -15.71 3.84
CA VAL A 121 -1.41 -16.92 4.67
C VAL A 121 -1.75 -16.66 6.14
N VAL A 122 -1.29 -15.54 6.69
CA VAL A 122 -1.57 -15.17 8.07
C VAL A 122 -3.06 -14.85 8.26
N GLY A 123 -3.67 -14.14 7.31
CA GLY A 123 -5.09 -13.78 7.36
C GLY A 123 -5.99 -15.01 7.31
N GLN A 124 -5.61 -16.06 6.58
CA GLN A 124 -6.35 -17.33 6.55
C GLN A 124 -6.30 -18.10 7.87
N ALA A 125 -5.35 -17.77 8.76
CA ALA A 125 -5.23 -18.38 10.08
C ALA A 125 -5.98 -17.62 11.19
N LEU A 126 -6.62 -16.48 10.85
CA LEU A 126 -7.47 -15.68 11.74
C LEU A 126 -8.95 -16.04 11.56
#